data_AF-A0A3M1C1B5-F1
#
_entry.id   AF-A0A3M1C1B5-F1
#
_cell.length_a   1.000
_cell.length_b   1.000
_cell.length_c   1.000
_cell.angle_alpha   90.00
_cell.angle_beta   90.00
_cell.angle_gamma   90.00
#
_symmetry.space_group_name_H-M   'P 1'
#
loop_
_entity.id
_entity.type
_entity.pdbx_description
1 polymer ?
#
loop_
_entity_poly.entity_id
_entity_poly.type
_entity_poly.pdbx_seq_one_letter_code
_entity_poly.pdbx_strand_id
1 'polypeptide(L)'
;SYDREQHRAAFLGFLKFVFGNIGGQTAIRVDGSWATQDAVIQGFGQVMLPDHILREEDLEEGLAEIAREVGATAPPPPKVLPDTPFSLDDIYDDEIEDAVRKAYQRDFMMFGYRPWSRAAARGSGGA
;
A
#
# COMPACT_ATOMS: atom_id res chain seq x y z
N SER A 1 27.05 -0.31 -5.37
CA SER A 1 26.19 0.20 -4.28
C SER A 1 25.65 1.56 -4.71
N TYR A 2 24.53 1.98 -4.14
CA TYR A 2 23.95 3.32 -4.33
C TYR A 2 23.67 3.94 -2.96
N ASP A 3 23.61 5.27 -2.89
CA ASP A 3 23.34 5.99 -1.65
C ASP A 3 21.85 6.31 -1.44
N ARG A 4 21.53 6.89 -0.29
CA ARG A 4 20.15 7.23 0.10
C ARG A 4 19.50 8.23 -0.85
N GLU A 5 20.26 9.18 -1.38
CA GLU A 5 19.75 10.22 -2.29
C GLU A 5 19.41 9.60 -3.65
N GLN A 6 20.27 8.71 -4.15
CA GLN A 6 20.01 7.91 -5.35
C GLN A 6 18.77 7.03 -5.18
N HIS A 7 18.59 6.41 -4.00
CA HIS A 7 17.38 5.64 -3.69
C HIS A 7 16.12 6.51 -3.72
N ARG A 8 16.14 7.65 -3.03
CA ARG A 8 15.04 8.62 -3.01
C ARG A 8 14.68 9.10 -4.41
N ALA A 9 15.68 9.50 -5.20
CA ALA A 9 15.49 9.97 -6.57
C ALA A 9 14.89 8.89 -7.47
N ALA A 10 15.35 7.64 -7.34
CA ALA A 10 14.79 6.51 -8.07
C ALA A 10 13.33 6.24 -7.68
N PHE A 11 13.00 6.27 -6.39
CA PHE A 11 11.64 6.10 -5.91
C PHE A 11 10.70 7.20 -6.40
N LEU A 12 11.13 8.47 -6.34
CA LEU A 12 10.35 9.58 -6.89
C LEU A 12 10.17 9.47 -8.41
N GLY A 13 11.20 9.03 -9.14
CA GLY A 13 11.11 8.73 -10.58
C GLY A 13 10.12 7.62 -10.87
N PHE A 14 10.10 6.57 -10.04
CA PHE A 14 9.12 5.50 -10.10
C PHE A 14 7.69 6.02 -9.86
N LEU A 15 7.46 6.86 -8.86
CA LEU A 15 6.14 7.46 -8.61
C LEU A 15 5.63 8.29 -9.79
N LYS A 16 6.52 9.05 -10.44
CA LYS A 16 6.18 9.80 -11.66
C LYS A 16 5.80 8.87 -12.81
N PHE A 17 6.54 7.77 -12.99
CA PHE A 17 6.18 6.73 -13.94
C PHE A 17 4.82 6.12 -13.61
N VAL A 18 4.58 5.73 -12.35
CA VAL A 18 3.31 5.12 -11.89
C VAL A 18 2.13 6.04 -12.16
N PHE A 19 2.24 7.33 -11.84
CA PHE A 19 1.19 8.31 -12.16
C PHE A 19 0.87 8.33 -13.66
N GLY A 20 1.89 8.37 -14.53
CA GLY A 20 1.69 8.30 -15.98
C GLY A 20 1.11 6.96 -16.44
N ASN A 21 1.55 5.85 -15.84
CA ASN A 21 1.11 4.50 -16.17
C ASN A 21 -0.37 4.28 -15.82
N ILE A 22 -0.78 4.60 -14.58
CA ILE A 22 -2.18 4.56 -14.14
C ILE A 22 -3.04 5.53 -14.96
N GLY A 23 -2.47 6.69 -15.33
CA GLY A 23 -3.12 7.68 -16.19
C GLY A 23 -3.21 7.29 -17.68
N GLY A 24 -2.74 6.12 -18.09
CA GLY A 24 -2.79 5.65 -19.49
C GLY A 24 -1.83 6.37 -20.44
N GLN A 25 -0.83 7.09 -19.91
CA GLN A 25 0.17 7.84 -20.69
C GLN A 25 1.33 6.97 -21.19
N THR A 26 1.33 5.68 -20.83
CA THR A 26 2.36 4.71 -21.24
C THR A 26 1.73 3.49 -21.88
N ALA A 27 2.43 2.83 -22.80
CA ALA A 27 1.98 1.55 -23.39
C ALA A 27 2.20 0.33 -22.47
N ILE A 28 2.83 0.53 -21.30
CA ILE A 28 3.08 -0.53 -20.32
C ILE A 28 1.76 -0.87 -19.61
N ARG A 29 1.45 -2.16 -19.48
CA ARG A 29 0.29 -2.61 -18.70
C ARG A 29 0.42 -2.16 -17.25
N VAL A 30 -0.68 -1.71 -16.65
CA VAL A 30 -0.74 -1.47 -15.20
C VAL A 30 -0.62 -2.82 -14.48
N ASP A 31 0.47 -3.00 -13.73
CA ASP A 31 0.71 -4.18 -12.93
C ASP A 31 -0.09 -4.11 -11.62
N GLY A 32 -0.51 -5.27 -11.12
CA GLY A 32 -1.29 -5.35 -9.87
C GLY A 32 -0.54 -4.81 -8.66
N SER A 33 0.79 -4.83 -8.66
CA SER A 33 1.64 -4.33 -7.57
C SER A 33 1.62 -2.80 -7.39
N TRP A 34 1.21 -2.04 -8.42
CA TRP A 34 1.11 -0.58 -8.34
C TRP A 34 -0.24 -0.04 -8.84
N ALA A 35 -1.18 -0.89 -9.23
CA ALA A 35 -2.53 -0.47 -9.53
C ALA A 35 -3.17 0.24 -8.32
N THR A 36 -4.10 1.16 -8.58
CA THR A 36 -4.94 1.70 -7.50
C THR A 36 -5.76 0.59 -6.88
N GLN A 37 -5.91 0.60 -5.55
CA GLN A 37 -6.71 -0.40 -4.84
C GLN A 37 -8.18 -0.35 -5.27
N ASP A 38 -8.72 0.84 -5.58
CA ASP A 38 -10.05 0.99 -6.16
C ASP A 38 -10.21 0.17 -7.45
N ALA A 39 -9.29 0.33 -8.41
CA ALA A 39 -9.32 -0.44 -9.65
C ALA A 39 -9.22 -1.95 -9.44
N VAL A 40 -8.40 -2.40 -8.46
CA VAL A 40 -8.30 -3.82 -8.12
C VAL A 40 -9.66 -4.35 -7.61
N ILE A 41 -10.29 -3.63 -6.67
CA ILE A 41 -11.58 -4.02 -6.10
C ILE A 41 -12.70 -3.97 -7.16
N GLN A 42 -12.74 -2.93 -7.99
CA GLN A 42 -13.69 -2.83 -9.11
C GLN A 42 -13.53 -4.00 -10.08
N GLY A 43 -12.29 -4.46 -10.30
CA GLY A 43 -11.98 -5.63 -11.12
C GLY A 43 -12.62 -6.92 -10.60
N PHE A 44 -12.54 -7.17 -9.29
CA PHE A 44 -13.27 -8.29 -8.66
C PHE A 44 -14.77 -8.15 -8.90
N GLY A 45 -15.34 -6.96 -8.65
CA GLY A 45 -16.77 -6.69 -8.80
C GLY A 45 -17.37 -6.95 -10.19
N GLN A 46 -16.54 -7.05 -11.24
CA GLN A 46 -17.00 -7.46 -12.58
C GLN A 46 -17.29 -8.96 -12.71
N VAL A 47 -16.71 -9.79 -11.84
CA VAL A 47 -16.84 -11.25 -11.86
C VAL A 47 -17.57 -11.76 -10.62
N MET A 48 -17.09 -11.37 -9.43
CA MET A 48 -17.64 -11.74 -8.13
C MET A 48 -17.12 -10.78 -7.06
N LEU A 49 -18.00 -10.39 -6.13
CA LEU A 49 -17.60 -9.53 -5.01
C LEU A 49 -16.73 -10.31 -4.01
N PRO A 50 -15.67 -9.70 -3.45
CA PRO A 50 -14.96 -10.28 -2.33
C PRO A 50 -15.88 -10.42 -1.11
N ASP A 51 -15.82 -11.56 -0.42
CA ASP A 51 -16.56 -11.77 0.83
C ASP A 51 -15.98 -10.93 1.99
N HIS A 52 -14.66 -10.76 2.02
CA HIS A 52 -13.95 -9.96 3.02
C HIS A 52 -12.98 -8.98 2.36
N ILE A 53 -12.99 -7.74 2.86
CA ILE A 53 -11.98 -6.72 2.57
C ILE A 53 -11.50 -6.20 3.93
N LEU A 54 -10.25 -6.49 4.29
CA LEU A 54 -9.66 -6.11 5.57
C LEU A 54 -8.67 -4.98 5.37
N ARG A 55 -8.65 -4.03 6.31
CA ARG A 55 -7.62 -3.00 6.38
C ARG A 55 -6.44 -3.51 7.20
N GLU A 56 -5.24 -2.99 6.92
CA GLU A 56 -4.01 -3.39 7.60
C GLU A 56 -4.13 -3.17 9.12
N GLU A 57 -4.73 -2.06 9.54
CA GLU A 57 -4.94 -1.75 10.96
C GLU A 57 -5.84 -2.73 11.71
N ASP A 58 -6.76 -3.38 10.98
CA ASP A 58 -7.76 -4.31 11.53
C ASP A 58 -7.43 -5.77 11.15
N LEU A 59 -6.27 -6.02 10.55
CA LEU A 59 -5.95 -7.29 9.92
C LEU A 59 -5.91 -8.46 10.91
N GLU A 60 -5.34 -8.22 12.10
CA GLU A 60 -5.28 -9.24 13.16
C GLU A 60 -6.68 -9.67 13.62
N GLU A 61 -7.55 -8.69 13.89
CA GLU A 61 -8.93 -8.94 14.32
C GLU A 61 -9.73 -9.63 13.22
N GLY A 62 -9.68 -9.09 11.99
CA GLY A 62 -10.42 -9.65 10.86
C GLY A 62 -10.01 -11.09 10.53
N LEU A 63 -8.71 -11.41 10.58
CA LEU A 63 -8.23 -12.79 10.38
C LEU A 63 -8.67 -13.72 11.51
N ALA A 64 -8.70 -13.23 12.76
CA ALA A 64 -9.20 -14.00 13.90
C ALA A 64 -10.68 -14.35 13.76
N GLU A 65 -11.50 -13.41 13.27
CA GLU A 65 -12.92 -13.65 13.02
C GLU A 65 -13.15 -14.71 11.94
N ILE A 66 -12.45 -14.60 10.80
CA ILE A 66 -12.54 -15.59 9.71
C ILE A 66 -12.12 -16.98 10.18
N ALA A 67 -11.05 -17.09 10.97
CA ALA A 67 -10.60 -18.38 11.50
C ALA A 67 -11.64 -19.01 12.43
N ARG A 68 -12.31 -18.19 13.26
CA ARG A 68 -13.34 -18.65 14.19
C ARG A 68 -14.54 -19.29 13.48
N GLU A 69 -14.93 -18.77 12.32
CA GLU A 69 -16.08 -19.29 11.54
C GLU A 69 -15.91 -20.76 11.13
N VAL A 70 -14.67 -21.20 10.93
CA VAL A 70 -14.34 -22.59 10.58
C VAL A 70 -13.82 -23.41 11.76
N GLY A 71 -13.94 -22.90 12.99
CA GLY A 71 -13.46 -23.56 14.21
C GLY A 71 -11.93 -23.63 14.31
N ALA A 72 -11.21 -22.73 13.63
CA ALA A 72 -9.77 -22.61 13.68
C ALA A 72 -9.32 -21.45 14.58
N THR A 73 -8.02 -21.40 14.87
CA THR A 73 -7.36 -20.25 15.51
C THR A 73 -6.46 -19.57 14.49
N ALA A 74 -6.59 -18.26 14.34
CA ALA A 74 -5.73 -17.52 13.42
C ALA A 74 -4.27 -17.53 13.92
N PRO A 75 -3.29 -17.77 13.05
CA PRO A 75 -1.90 -17.50 13.40
C PRO A 75 -1.70 -15.99 13.60
N PRO A 76 -0.71 -15.57 14.41
CA PRO A 76 -0.39 -14.15 14.52
C PRO A 76 0.03 -13.59 13.15
N PRO A 77 -0.25 -12.30 12.87
CA PRO A 77 0.21 -11.65 11.65
C PRO A 77 1.72 -11.75 11.48
N PRO A 78 2.23 -11.85 10.24
CA PRO A 78 3.66 -11.87 10.00
C PRO A 78 4.30 -10.55 10.46
N LYS A 79 5.50 -10.64 11.00
CA LYS A 79 6.25 -9.45 11.39
C LYS A 79 6.65 -8.66 10.15
N VAL A 80 6.25 -7.39 10.10
CA VAL A 80 6.73 -6.45 9.07
C VAL A 80 8.23 -6.24 9.25
N LEU A 81 9.00 -6.56 8.21
CA LEU A 81 10.42 -6.30 8.16
C LEU A 81 10.66 -4.97 7.43
N PRO A 82 11.60 -4.13 7.90
CA PRO A 82 11.93 -2.91 7.19
C PRO A 82 12.56 -3.22 5.83
N ASP A 83 12.26 -2.39 4.84
CA ASP A 83 12.90 -2.47 3.53
C ASP A 83 14.41 -2.22 3.65
N THR A 84 15.17 -2.91 2.79
CA THR A 84 16.63 -2.80 2.73
C THR A 84 17.07 -2.49 1.30
N PRO A 85 18.14 -1.70 1.09
CA PRO A 85 19.06 -1.13 2.08
C PRO A 85 18.56 0.17 2.76
N PHE A 86 17.50 0.80 2.25
CA PHE A 86 16.87 1.98 2.84
C PHE A 86 15.38 1.71 2.99
N SER A 87 14.83 2.15 4.11
CA SER A 87 13.39 2.09 4.38
C SER A 87 12.68 3.32 3.80
N LEU A 88 11.35 3.27 3.70
CA LEU A 88 10.56 4.46 3.38
C LEU A 88 10.83 5.60 4.37
N ASP A 89 11.06 5.27 5.64
CA ASP A 89 11.44 6.22 6.71
C ASP A 89 12.70 7.03 6.36
N ASP A 90 13.63 6.46 5.61
CA ASP A 90 14.90 7.11 5.27
C ASP A 90 14.77 8.16 4.17
N ILE A 91 13.75 8.00 3.30
CA ILE A 91 13.58 8.80 2.09
C ILE A 91 12.33 9.67 2.08
N TYR A 92 11.32 9.35 2.90
CA TYR A 92 10.01 10.00 2.87
C TYR A 92 10.08 11.48 3.25
N ASP A 93 9.47 12.31 2.41
CA ASP A 93 9.28 13.74 2.59
C ASP A 93 8.04 14.23 1.83
N ASP A 94 7.77 15.54 1.91
CA ASP A 94 6.58 16.16 1.32
C ASP A 94 6.52 15.99 -0.21
N GLU A 95 7.67 15.92 -0.90
CA GLU A 95 7.69 15.73 -2.36
C GLU A 95 7.26 14.31 -2.74
N ILE A 96 7.71 13.30 -1.98
CA ILE A 96 7.25 11.92 -2.14
C ILE A 96 5.76 11.80 -1.83
N GLU A 97 5.30 12.35 -0.71
CA GLU A 97 3.90 12.31 -0.32
C GLU A 97 3.00 12.96 -1.38
N ASP A 98 3.39 14.12 -1.90
CA ASP A 98 2.67 14.78 -2.99
C ASP A 98 2.64 13.94 -4.27
N ALA A 99 3.74 13.27 -4.62
CA ALA A 99 3.79 12.39 -5.79
C ALA A 99 2.89 11.16 -5.61
N VAL A 100 2.86 10.55 -4.42
CA VAL A 100 1.96 9.45 -4.07
C VAL A 100 0.50 9.90 -4.15
N ARG A 101 0.15 11.05 -3.56
CA ARG A 101 -1.20 11.62 -3.62
C ARG A 101 -1.67 11.89 -5.04
N LYS A 102 -0.78 12.36 -5.90
CA LYS A 102 -1.09 12.56 -7.33
C LYS A 102 -1.32 11.24 -8.05
N ALA A 103 -0.47 10.24 -7.80
CA ALA A 103 -0.61 8.90 -8.38
C ALA A 103 -1.90 8.20 -7.95
N TYR A 104 -2.26 8.30 -6.66
CA TYR A 104 -3.31 7.51 -6.02
C TYR A 104 -4.47 8.35 -5.50
N GLN A 105 -4.76 9.50 -6.11
CA GLN A 105 -5.78 10.46 -5.63
C GLN A 105 -7.13 9.77 -5.36
N ARG A 106 -7.54 8.86 -6.25
CA ARG A 106 -8.81 8.12 -6.11
C ARG A 106 -8.83 7.27 -4.84
N ASP A 107 -7.74 6.58 -4.52
CA ASP A 107 -7.66 5.75 -3.32
C ASP A 107 -7.70 6.61 -2.04
N PHE A 108 -7.03 7.77 -2.02
CA PHE A 108 -7.14 8.71 -0.91
C PHE A 108 -8.57 9.18 -0.67
N MET A 109 -9.33 9.44 -1.75
CA MET A 109 -10.73 9.86 -1.65
C MET A 109 -11.65 8.71 -1.22
N MET A 110 -11.50 7.53 -1.81
CA MET A 110 -12.42 6.39 -1.58
C MET A 110 -12.17 5.71 -0.24
N PHE A 111 -10.90 5.54 0.15
CA PHE A 111 -10.54 4.82 1.38
C PHE A 111 -10.21 5.76 2.55
N GLY A 112 -10.14 7.06 2.30
CA GLY A 112 -9.89 8.06 3.34
C GLY A 112 -8.45 8.07 3.86
N TYR A 113 -7.48 7.60 3.07
CA TYR A 113 -6.08 7.55 3.46
C TYR A 113 -5.56 8.92 3.94
N ARG A 114 -4.63 8.87 4.89
CA ARG A 114 -3.99 10.03 5.52
C ARG A 114 -2.51 10.06 5.11
N PRO A 115 -1.81 11.20 5.29
CA PRO A 115 -0.38 11.23 5.04
C PRO A 115 0.33 10.14 5.82
N TRP A 116 1.33 9.52 5.18
CA TRP A 116 2.09 8.48 5.83
C TRP A 116 2.80 9.04 7.07
N SER A 117 2.89 8.22 8.12
CA SER A 117 3.59 8.58 9.34
C SER A 117 4.48 7.45 9.83
N ARG A 118 5.61 7.82 10.43
CA ARG A 118 6.59 6.88 10.99
C ARG A 118 5.99 6.00 12.10
N ALA A 119 4.97 6.51 12.79
CA ALA A 119 4.22 5.77 13.80
C ALA A 119 3.37 4.65 13.18
N ALA A 120 2.70 4.93 12.06
CA ALA A 120 1.94 3.91 11.33
C ALA A 120 2.85 2.80 10.76
N ALA A 121 4.06 3.15 10.31
CA ALA A 121 4.99 2.20 9.70
C ALA A 121 5.69 1.26 10.69
N ARG A 122 5.73 1.61 11.98
CA ARG A 122 6.38 0.78 13.01
C ARG A 122 5.41 -0.24 13.63
N GLY A 123 4.18 -0.28 13.15
CA GLY A 123 3.08 -1.00 13.78
C GLY A 123 2.70 -0.34 15.11
N SER A 124 1.41 -0.21 15.37
CA SER A 124 0.88 -0.07 16.72
C SER A 124 1.16 -1.36 17.50
N GLY A 125 2.43 -1.62 17.80
CA GLY A 125 2.83 -2.50 18.88
C GLY A 125 2.32 -1.86 20.16
N GLY A 126 1.21 -2.38 20.66
CA GLY A 126 0.53 -1.89 21.85
C GLY A 126 1.49 -1.72 23.03
N ALA A 127 1.18 -0.70 23.84
CA ALA A 127 1.57 -0.65 25.24
C ALA A 127 0.99 -1.85 26.01
#